data_AF-A0A1Z4LXS6-F1
#
_entry.id   AF-A0A1Z4LXS6-F1
#
_cell.length_a   1.000
_cell.length_b   1.000
_cell.length_c   1.000
_cell.angle_alpha   90.00
_cell.angle_beta   90.00
_cell.angle_gamma   90.00
#
_symmetry.space_group_name_H-M   'P 1'
#
loop_
_entity.id
_entity.type
_entity.pdbx_description
1 polymer ?
#
loop_
_entity_poly.entity_id
_entity_poly.type
_entity_poly.pdbx_seq_one_letter_code
_entity_poly.pdbx_strand_id
1 'polypeptide(L)'
;MKDIQGQVFSDFQVPDTSDGSYRGRKKIAEATQKHIEMKLSQEVVRVNQQLKASKIRVSVVLRNGAIQLRATLPLKPGDTHPGGREKKQYTLSLGIPASFDGLKTAEEESHELGKLIARQTFVWTDKYLGVQAKKKESVTFKEFYEKFEDIYFSTRKRTLKSEHTFRITKNRCQKYFSSNQVISANEIKSIINNIETPANRRHAVIISRIITNYLNLDIDLSDIDLKYKPKTRDIPTDQDIVILIKNIDEYINSLTINRTRAAQTANRNKLIYGLMAVYGLRPREIFNQPLLDWFTSPDNLHNTFKVHESNKTGYREIFPFVPEWIELFDLKNPANITLLKNYCYDTTSTTTLCARVSHLSWFFKKYKLPFKPYDLRHACAIRAHLQGIPIKAAADNLGHTVEIHTKTYQRWFGLENRRKAFNQAFEEQTEVEKLKCEVTYLRKRLAETEIELARYKLKEII
;
A
#
# COMPACT_ATOMS: atom_id res chain seq x y z
N MET A 1 -1.89 25.51 49.10
CA MET A 1 -1.03 24.47 48.47
C MET A 1 -0.37 24.88 47.14
N LYS A 2 -0.36 26.17 46.75
CA LYS A 2 0.64 26.73 45.81
C LYS A 2 2.10 26.63 46.32
N ASP A 3 2.32 25.95 47.45
CA ASP A 3 3.48 26.05 48.33
C ASP A 3 4.45 24.87 48.17
N ILE A 4 3.96 23.70 47.70
CA ILE A 4 4.82 22.49 47.57
C ILE A 4 5.85 22.69 46.44
N GLN A 5 5.45 23.17 45.27
CA GLN A 5 6.40 23.43 44.18
C GLN A 5 7.44 24.50 44.55
N GLY A 6 7.04 25.55 45.28
CA GLY A 6 7.97 26.61 45.74
C GLY A 6 8.99 26.11 46.76
N GLN A 7 8.58 25.24 47.69
CA GLN A 7 9.48 24.63 48.67
C GLN A 7 10.41 23.58 48.05
N VAL A 8 9.96 22.84 47.03
CA VAL A 8 10.73 21.78 46.36
C VAL A 8 11.99 22.28 45.65
N PHE A 9 12.01 23.54 45.21
CA PHE A 9 13.17 24.17 44.57
C PHE A 9 13.98 25.09 45.50
N SER A 10 13.58 25.25 46.76
CA SER A 10 14.25 26.18 47.69
C SER A 10 15.70 25.80 48.00
N ASP A 11 16.05 24.52 47.90
CA ASP A 11 17.37 23.96 48.13
C ASP A 11 18.10 23.53 46.85
N PHE A 12 17.50 23.75 45.67
CA PHE A 12 18.10 23.37 44.39
C PHE A 12 19.02 24.48 43.86
N GLN A 13 20.33 24.27 43.98
CA GLN A 13 21.30 25.11 43.28
C GLN A 13 21.40 24.67 41.82
N VAL A 14 21.01 25.56 40.90
CA VAL A 14 21.13 25.32 39.45
C VAL A 14 22.61 25.19 39.10
N PRO A 15 23.05 24.12 38.42
CA PRO A 15 24.45 23.97 38.02
C PRO A 15 24.87 25.10 37.07
N ASP A 16 26.01 25.74 37.34
CA ASP A 16 26.58 26.76 36.46
C ASP A 16 26.99 26.13 35.12
N THR A 17 26.48 26.69 34.01
CA THR A 17 26.94 26.34 32.66
C THR A 17 27.42 27.59 31.94
N SER A 18 28.70 27.61 31.56
CA SER A 18 29.37 28.75 30.91
C SER A 18 29.07 28.90 29.41
N ASP A 19 28.37 27.95 28.79
CA ASP A 19 27.88 28.09 27.42
C ASP A 19 26.35 27.97 27.37
N GLY A 20 25.71 28.89 26.64
CA GLY A 20 24.26 28.86 26.41
C GLY A 20 23.83 27.80 25.38
N SER A 21 24.68 26.81 25.09
CA SER A 21 24.44 25.81 24.05
C SER A 21 23.34 24.83 24.44
N TYR A 22 22.83 24.11 23.43
CA TYR A 22 21.89 23.01 23.61
C TYR A 22 22.40 21.96 24.63
N ARG A 23 23.72 21.71 24.67
CA ARG A 23 24.32 20.76 25.62
C ARG A 23 24.31 21.29 27.05
N GLY A 24 24.55 22.58 27.25
CA GLY A 24 24.43 23.24 28.56
C GLY A 24 22.98 23.19 29.09
N ARG A 25 22.01 23.60 28.25
CA ARG A 25 20.58 23.54 28.60
C ARG A 25 20.09 22.13 28.90
N LYS A 26 20.58 21.12 28.17
CA LYS A 26 20.24 19.71 28.41
C LYS A 26 20.77 19.22 29.77
N LYS A 27 21.99 19.57 30.16
CA LYS A 27 22.55 19.21 31.47
C LYS A 27 21.76 19.82 32.62
N ILE A 28 21.35 21.09 32.50
CA ILE A 28 20.50 21.75 33.49
C ILE A 28 19.15 21.02 33.59
N ALA A 29 18.50 20.72 32.46
CA ALA A 29 17.22 20.02 32.46
C ALA A 29 17.31 18.61 33.09
N GLU A 30 18.39 17.86 32.81
CA GLU A 30 18.64 16.55 33.42
C GLU A 30 18.87 16.64 34.94
N ALA A 31 19.61 17.65 35.40
CA ALA A 31 19.83 17.89 36.83
C ALA A 31 18.53 18.27 37.55
N THR A 32 17.73 19.16 36.97
CA THR A 32 16.41 19.55 37.50
C THR A 32 15.47 18.36 37.58
N GLN A 33 15.42 17.52 36.54
CA GLN A 33 14.58 16.32 36.51
C GLN A 33 14.98 15.33 37.63
N LYS A 34 16.28 15.09 37.82
CA LYS A 34 16.78 14.23 38.91
C LYS A 34 16.41 14.77 40.29
N HIS A 35 16.49 16.08 40.49
CA HIS A 35 16.08 16.70 41.76
C HIS A 35 14.59 16.52 42.03
N ILE A 36 13.74 16.73 41.01
CA ILE A 36 12.30 16.50 41.11
C ILE A 36 11.99 15.04 41.47
N GLU A 37 12.64 14.07 40.83
CA GLU A 37 12.45 12.64 41.10
C GLU A 37 12.87 12.25 42.52
N MET A 38 13.98 12.80 43.01
CA MET A 38 14.45 12.61 44.38
C MET A 38 13.46 13.17 45.40
N LYS A 39 13.00 14.41 45.21
CA LYS A 39 12.01 15.05 46.09
C LYS A 39 10.67 14.34 46.07
N LEU A 40 10.20 13.93 44.89
CA LEU A 40 8.97 13.16 44.75
C LEU A 40 9.07 11.83 45.51
N SER A 41 10.22 11.16 45.45
CA SER A 41 10.46 9.91 46.18
C SER A 41 10.43 10.11 47.71
N GLN A 42 10.98 11.23 48.20
CA GLN A 42 10.92 11.60 49.63
C GLN A 42 9.48 11.86 50.08
N GLU A 43 8.70 12.61 49.31
CA GLU A 43 7.30 12.90 49.62
C GLU A 43 6.43 11.64 49.56
N VAL A 44 6.69 10.69 48.65
CA VAL A 44 6.00 9.38 48.65
C VAL A 44 6.24 8.61 49.95
N VAL A 45 7.44 8.67 50.52
CA VAL A 45 7.73 8.05 51.83
C VAL A 45 6.91 8.72 52.92
N ARG A 46 6.84 10.07 52.92
CA ARG A 46 6.05 10.84 53.87
C ARG A 46 4.55 10.54 53.79
N VAL A 47 3.97 10.51 52.59
CA VAL A 47 2.56 10.14 52.37
C VAL A 47 2.30 8.72 52.88
N ASN A 48 3.19 7.76 52.60
CA ASN A 48 3.04 6.40 53.12
C ASN A 48 3.09 6.34 54.66
N GLN A 49 3.91 7.17 55.31
CA GLN A 49 3.92 7.29 56.78
C GLN A 49 2.60 7.86 57.30
N GLN A 50 2.03 8.88 56.64
CA GLN A 50 0.73 9.46 57.01
C GLN A 50 -0.43 8.49 56.83
N LEU A 51 -0.47 7.75 55.72
CA LEU A 51 -1.46 6.70 55.48
C LEU A 51 -1.37 5.61 56.56
N LYS A 52 -0.14 5.21 56.93
CA LYS A 52 0.10 4.25 58.02
C LYS A 52 -0.36 4.78 59.38
N ALA A 53 -0.06 6.03 59.71
CA ALA A 53 -0.51 6.70 60.94
C ALA A 53 -2.04 6.78 61.02
N SER A 54 -2.69 7.03 59.88
CA SER A 54 -4.15 7.04 59.73
C SER A 54 -4.78 5.64 59.68
N LYS A 55 -3.99 4.58 59.89
CA LYS A 55 -4.40 3.15 59.84
C LYS A 55 -5.03 2.73 58.51
N ILE A 56 -4.67 3.41 57.42
CA ILE A 56 -5.13 3.07 56.07
C ILE A 56 -4.26 1.95 55.53
N ARG A 57 -4.89 0.85 55.12
CA ARG A 57 -4.21 -0.37 54.64
C ARG A 57 -3.81 -0.29 53.15
N VAL A 58 -3.43 0.90 52.69
CA VAL A 58 -3.03 1.19 51.31
C VAL A 58 -1.68 1.91 51.34
N SER A 59 -0.81 1.58 50.39
CA SER A 59 0.49 2.23 50.21
C SER A 59 0.63 2.73 48.78
N VAL A 60 1.36 3.81 48.59
CA VAL A 60 1.63 4.44 47.30
C VAL A 60 3.02 4.03 46.83
N VAL A 61 3.14 3.61 45.57
CA VAL A 61 4.40 3.12 44.97
C VAL A 61 4.64 3.80 43.62
N LEU A 62 5.86 4.28 43.40
CA LEU A 62 6.32 4.78 42.10
C LEU A 62 6.80 3.62 41.21
N ARG A 63 6.25 3.50 40.00
CA ARG A 63 6.70 2.49 39.02
C ARG A 63 6.50 3.01 37.60
N ASN A 64 7.54 2.90 36.76
CA ASN A 64 7.51 3.24 35.33
C ASN A 64 6.95 4.66 35.04
N GLY A 65 7.31 5.67 35.85
CA GLY A 65 6.84 7.04 35.66
C GLY A 65 5.37 7.29 36.06
N ALA A 66 4.74 6.34 36.77
CA ALA A 66 3.39 6.46 37.29
C ALA A 66 3.33 6.13 38.79
N ILE A 67 2.30 6.66 39.46
CA ILE A 67 1.98 6.37 40.86
C ILE A 67 0.90 5.29 40.90
N GLN A 68 1.17 4.23 41.66
CA GLN A 68 0.29 3.06 41.80
C GLN A 68 -0.08 2.82 43.27
N LEU A 69 -1.27 2.27 43.49
CA LEU A 69 -1.76 1.95 44.84
C LEU A 69 -1.55 0.48 45.13
N ARG A 70 -0.90 0.16 46.25
CA ARG A 70 -0.64 -1.21 46.70
C ARG A 70 -1.45 -1.52 47.95
N ALA A 71 -2.31 -2.53 47.86
CA ALA A 71 -3.19 -2.97 48.94
C ALA A 71 -3.44 -4.48 48.88
N THR A 72 -3.87 -5.07 50.00
CA THR A 72 -4.32 -6.46 50.07
C THR A 72 -5.82 -6.52 49.84
N LEU A 73 -6.25 -7.16 48.75
CA LEU A 73 -7.63 -7.17 48.28
C LEU A 73 -8.13 -8.61 48.08
N PRO A 74 -9.44 -8.84 48.00
CA PRO A 74 -10.01 -10.11 47.52
C PRO A 74 -9.41 -10.52 46.18
N LEU A 75 -9.34 -11.82 45.91
CA LEU A 75 -8.82 -12.32 44.63
C LEU A 75 -9.52 -11.64 43.45
N LYS A 76 -8.71 -11.21 42.48
CA LYS A 76 -9.20 -10.69 41.21
C LYS A 76 -9.97 -11.80 40.48
N PRO A 77 -11.06 -11.49 39.75
CA PRO A 77 -11.79 -12.51 38.99
C PRO A 77 -10.88 -13.31 38.06
N GLY A 78 -10.81 -14.62 38.27
CA GLY A 78 -9.98 -15.55 37.51
C GLY A 78 -8.51 -15.68 37.98
N ASP A 79 -8.12 -15.01 39.06
CA ASP A 79 -6.81 -15.20 39.71
C ASP A 79 -6.92 -16.25 40.82
N THR A 80 -5.89 -17.07 41.00
CA THR A 80 -5.82 -18.09 42.05
C THR A 80 -4.61 -17.84 42.95
N HIS A 81 -4.76 -18.09 44.25
CA HIS A 81 -3.65 -17.97 45.19
C HIS A 81 -2.95 -19.33 45.33
N PRO A 82 -1.62 -19.43 45.15
CA PRO A 82 -0.89 -20.70 45.25
C PRO A 82 -1.10 -21.46 46.57
N GLY A 83 -1.32 -20.71 47.66
CA GLY A 83 -1.64 -21.26 48.99
C GLY A 83 -3.12 -21.20 49.39
N GLY A 84 -4.07 -21.11 48.46
CA GLY A 84 -5.51 -21.21 48.73
C GLY A 84 -6.15 -20.06 49.51
N ARG A 85 -5.47 -18.92 49.68
CA ARG A 85 -6.00 -17.75 50.41
C ARG A 85 -6.96 -16.92 49.53
N GLU A 86 -8.01 -16.40 50.15
CA GLU A 86 -9.02 -15.56 49.47
C GLU A 86 -8.57 -14.12 49.19
N LYS A 87 -7.41 -13.70 49.72
CA LYS A 87 -6.87 -12.34 49.56
C LYS A 87 -5.41 -12.38 49.14
N LYS A 88 -5.02 -11.43 48.28
CA LYS A 88 -3.67 -11.27 47.73
C LYS A 88 -3.30 -9.78 47.68
N GLN A 89 -2.01 -9.48 47.77
CA GLN A 89 -1.53 -8.11 47.57
C GLN A 89 -1.51 -7.78 46.08
N TYR A 90 -2.16 -6.68 45.70
CA TYR A 90 -2.19 -6.16 44.34
C TYR A 90 -1.57 -4.77 44.29
N THR A 91 -1.02 -4.43 43.12
CA THR A 91 -0.61 -3.07 42.78
C THR A 91 -1.54 -2.58 41.66
N LEU A 92 -2.36 -1.58 41.96
CA LEU A 92 -3.40 -1.02 41.11
C LEU A 92 -2.86 0.21 40.39
N SER A 93 -2.99 0.23 39.07
CA SER A 93 -2.59 1.35 38.23
C SER A 93 -3.83 2.14 37.82
N LEU A 94 -4.01 3.33 38.38
CA LEU A 94 -5.13 4.23 38.08
C LEU A 94 -4.78 5.27 36.99
N GLY A 95 -3.59 5.19 36.38
CA GLY A 95 -3.14 6.14 35.36
C GLY A 95 -2.65 7.47 35.93
N ILE A 96 -2.32 7.51 37.22
CA ILE A 96 -1.85 8.71 37.92
C ILE A 96 -0.37 8.96 37.55
N PRO A 97 -0.01 10.14 37.02
CA PRO A 97 1.37 10.46 36.63
C PRO A 97 2.28 10.59 37.85
N ALA A 98 3.58 10.31 37.70
CA ALA A 98 4.60 10.57 38.71
C ALA A 98 4.93 12.08 38.80
N SER A 99 4.01 12.83 39.40
CA SER A 99 4.14 14.25 39.71
C SER A 99 3.62 14.55 41.11
N PHE A 100 3.91 15.74 41.65
CA PHE A 100 3.37 16.16 42.96
C PHE A 100 1.84 16.27 42.97
N ASP A 101 1.24 16.76 41.88
CA ASP A 101 -0.22 16.78 41.73
C ASP A 101 -0.77 15.35 41.67
N GLY A 102 -0.08 14.46 40.94
CA GLY A 102 -0.42 13.04 40.90
C GLY A 102 -0.31 12.39 42.29
N LEU A 103 0.67 12.77 43.10
CA LEU A 103 0.82 12.25 44.46
C LEU A 103 -0.36 12.64 45.35
N LYS A 104 -0.85 13.87 45.23
CA LYS A 104 -2.06 14.32 45.92
C LYS A 104 -3.29 13.50 45.50
N THR A 105 -3.48 13.29 44.19
CA THR A 105 -4.56 12.44 43.69
C THR A 105 -4.42 11.00 44.20
N ALA A 106 -3.21 10.46 44.26
CA ALA A 106 -2.96 9.12 44.77
C ALA A 106 -3.25 8.99 46.28
N GLU A 107 -2.99 10.05 47.06
CA GLU A 107 -3.35 10.12 48.47
C GLU A 107 -4.87 10.07 48.65
N GLU A 108 -5.61 10.92 47.93
CA GLU A 108 -7.09 10.95 47.95
C GLU A 108 -7.69 9.59 47.58
N GLU A 109 -7.19 8.97 46.51
CA GLU A 109 -7.60 7.62 46.07
C GLU A 109 -7.21 6.53 47.08
N SER A 110 -6.09 6.69 47.79
CA SER A 110 -5.70 5.77 48.88
C SER A 110 -6.67 5.83 50.05
N HIS A 111 -7.18 7.01 50.39
CA HIS A 111 -8.23 7.17 51.40
C HIS A 111 -9.56 6.54 50.96
N GLU A 112 -9.96 6.70 49.70
CA GLU A 112 -11.17 6.08 49.15
C GLU A 112 -11.08 4.54 49.19
N LEU A 113 -10.00 3.98 48.64
CA LEU A 113 -9.75 2.55 48.66
C LEU A 113 -9.64 2.02 50.10
N GLY A 114 -8.98 2.77 50.98
CA GLY A 114 -8.89 2.47 52.41
C GLY A 114 -10.25 2.34 53.09
N LYS A 115 -11.20 3.25 52.79
CA LYS A 115 -12.58 3.18 53.30
C LYS A 115 -13.30 1.91 52.81
N LEU A 116 -13.14 1.55 51.54
CA LEU A 116 -13.74 0.33 50.97
C LEU A 116 -13.19 -0.95 51.63
N ILE A 117 -11.87 -1.00 51.87
CA ILE A 117 -11.22 -2.13 52.56
C ILE A 117 -11.69 -2.21 54.01
N ALA A 118 -11.74 -1.08 54.72
CA ALA A 118 -12.14 -1.03 56.12
C ALA A 118 -13.61 -1.48 56.32
N ARG A 119 -14.49 -1.11 55.39
CA ARG A 119 -15.91 -1.51 55.40
C ARG A 119 -16.15 -2.92 54.85
N GLN A 120 -15.12 -3.58 54.32
CA GLN A 120 -15.22 -4.88 53.64
C GLN A 120 -16.19 -4.87 52.44
N THR A 121 -16.46 -3.71 51.85
CA THR A 121 -17.37 -3.53 50.70
C THR A 121 -16.62 -3.38 49.38
N PHE A 122 -15.34 -3.76 49.34
CA PHE A 122 -14.55 -3.66 48.11
C PHE A 122 -15.07 -4.66 47.07
N VAL A 123 -15.38 -4.15 45.87
CA VAL A 123 -15.72 -4.93 44.69
C VAL A 123 -14.80 -4.52 43.56
N TRP A 124 -14.34 -5.50 42.77
CA TRP A 124 -13.57 -5.24 41.57
C TRP A 124 -14.44 -4.54 40.52
N THR A 125 -14.22 -3.25 40.33
CA THR A 125 -14.87 -2.43 39.28
C THR A 125 -13.88 -2.10 38.16
N ASP A 126 -14.38 -1.55 37.05
CA ASP A 126 -13.57 -1.09 35.92
C ASP A 126 -12.46 -0.10 36.34
N LYS A 127 -12.73 0.72 37.36
CA LYS A 127 -11.76 1.65 37.98
C LYS A 127 -10.51 0.90 38.46
N TYR A 128 -10.67 -0.23 39.15
CA TYR A 128 -9.58 -0.97 39.78
C TYR A 128 -9.01 -2.10 38.92
N LEU A 129 -9.76 -2.57 37.92
CA LEU A 129 -9.33 -3.65 37.03
C LEU A 129 -8.37 -3.18 35.92
N GLY A 130 -8.31 -1.87 35.66
CA GLY A 130 -7.40 -1.23 34.71
C GLY A 130 -7.72 -1.53 33.24
N VAL A 131 -6.93 -0.94 32.33
CA VAL A 131 -7.12 -1.07 30.86
C VAL A 131 -7.10 -2.52 30.37
N GLN A 132 -6.46 -3.44 31.12
CA GLN A 132 -6.47 -4.87 30.78
C GLN A 132 -7.82 -5.55 30.95
N ALA A 133 -8.75 -5.04 31.78
CA ALA A 133 -10.10 -5.61 31.86
C ALA A 133 -11.05 -5.10 30.76
N LYS A 134 -10.81 -3.91 30.20
CA LYS A 134 -11.48 -3.49 28.95
C LYS A 134 -11.19 -4.42 27.76
N LYS A 135 -10.14 -5.26 27.83
CA LYS A 135 -9.86 -6.29 26.78
C LYS A 135 -10.83 -7.48 26.79
N LYS A 136 -11.78 -7.56 27.74
CA LYS A 136 -12.65 -8.74 27.93
C LYS A 136 -14.09 -8.56 27.43
N GLU A 137 -14.37 -7.56 26.60
CA GLU A 137 -15.49 -7.73 25.67
C GLU A 137 -15.07 -8.77 24.64
N SER A 138 -15.57 -10.00 24.79
CA SER A 138 -15.33 -11.11 23.88
C SER A 138 -16.01 -10.82 22.55
N VAL A 139 -15.33 -10.10 21.67
CA VAL A 139 -15.82 -9.79 20.32
C VAL A 139 -15.80 -11.06 19.48
N THR A 140 -16.93 -11.37 18.84
CA THR A 140 -17.06 -12.45 17.87
C THR A 140 -16.57 -12.02 16.48
N PHE A 141 -16.25 -12.97 15.60
CA PHE A 141 -15.89 -12.62 14.22
C PHE A 141 -17.01 -11.89 13.49
N LYS A 142 -18.27 -12.23 13.79
CA LYS A 142 -19.44 -11.53 13.24
C LYS A 142 -19.50 -10.07 13.66
N GLU A 143 -19.37 -9.76 14.96
CA GLU A 143 -19.37 -8.39 15.47
C GLU A 143 -18.19 -7.58 14.93
N PHE A 144 -17.02 -8.20 14.79
CA PHE A 144 -15.88 -7.57 14.12
C PHE A 144 -16.19 -7.27 12.65
N TYR A 145 -16.80 -8.22 11.93
CA TYR A 145 -17.14 -8.05 10.52
C TYR A 145 -18.12 -6.89 10.28
N GLU A 146 -19.09 -6.70 11.17
CA GLU A 146 -20.03 -5.57 11.13
C GLU A 146 -19.31 -4.22 11.26
N LYS A 147 -18.28 -4.13 12.13
CA LYS A 147 -17.46 -2.93 12.32
C LYS A 147 -16.26 -2.84 11.37
N PHE A 148 -16.04 -3.85 10.52
CA PHE A 148 -14.80 -4.00 9.76
C PHE A 148 -14.54 -2.84 8.79
N GLU A 149 -15.60 -2.29 8.20
CA GLU A 149 -15.48 -1.16 7.29
C GLU A 149 -14.94 0.09 7.97
N ASP A 150 -15.52 0.45 9.12
CA ASP A 150 -15.11 1.62 9.89
C ASP A 150 -13.69 1.45 10.43
N ILE A 151 -13.37 0.25 10.93
CA ILE A 151 -12.01 -0.09 11.38
C ILE A 151 -11.02 0.06 10.22
N TYR A 152 -11.33 -0.45 9.03
CA TYR A 152 -10.43 -0.39 7.88
C TYR A 152 -10.13 1.04 7.42
N PHE A 153 -11.14 1.92 7.43
CA PHE A 153 -11.06 3.31 6.98
C PHE A 153 -10.72 4.33 8.08
N SER A 154 -10.72 3.95 9.36
CA SER A 154 -10.21 4.80 10.45
C SER A 154 -8.73 5.18 10.27
N THR A 155 -7.96 4.32 9.59
CA THR A 155 -6.52 4.50 9.34
C THR A 155 -6.20 4.85 7.89
N ARG A 156 -7.21 4.97 7.01
CA ARG A 156 -7.02 5.08 5.56
C ARG A 156 -8.03 6.05 4.94
N LYS A 157 -7.55 7.00 4.15
CA LYS A 157 -8.42 7.86 3.31
C LYS A 157 -9.18 7.01 2.29
N ARG A 158 -10.49 7.27 2.13
CA ARG A 158 -11.33 6.67 1.09
C ARG A 158 -10.92 7.24 -0.29
N THR A 159 -10.37 6.37 -1.12
CA THR A 159 -9.95 6.59 -2.51
C THR A 159 -10.36 5.38 -3.34
N LEU A 160 -10.44 5.49 -4.68
CA LEU A 160 -10.73 4.34 -5.55
C LEU A 160 -9.78 3.15 -5.30
N LYS A 161 -8.51 3.44 -4.99
CA LYS A 161 -7.48 2.44 -4.67
C LYS A 161 -7.76 1.72 -3.36
N SER A 162 -8.06 2.48 -2.30
CA SER A 162 -8.34 1.90 -0.98
C SER A 162 -9.69 1.16 -0.98
N GLU A 163 -10.70 1.67 -1.68
CA GLU A 163 -12.00 1.01 -1.82
C GLU A 163 -11.91 -0.31 -2.58
N HIS A 164 -11.16 -0.34 -3.69
CA HIS A 164 -10.94 -1.58 -4.42
C HIS A 164 -10.26 -2.64 -3.54
N THR A 165 -9.26 -2.22 -2.77
CA THR A 165 -8.53 -3.11 -1.84
C THR A 165 -9.45 -3.56 -0.71
N PHE A 166 -10.25 -2.64 -0.16
CA PHE A 166 -11.22 -2.92 0.89
C PHE A 166 -12.26 -3.93 0.42
N ARG A 167 -12.88 -3.75 -0.74
CA ARG A 167 -13.87 -4.69 -1.30
C ARG A 167 -13.34 -6.12 -1.39
N ILE A 168 -12.13 -6.28 -1.91
CA ILE A 168 -11.46 -7.58 -1.99
C ILE A 168 -11.21 -8.16 -0.59
N THR A 169 -10.80 -7.31 0.35
CA THR A 169 -10.50 -7.71 1.73
C THR A 169 -11.78 -8.07 2.48
N LYS A 170 -12.87 -7.31 2.31
CA LYS A 170 -14.20 -7.51 2.89
C LYS A 170 -14.79 -8.85 2.45
N ASN A 171 -14.77 -9.14 1.15
CA ASN A 171 -15.27 -10.43 0.63
C ASN A 171 -14.48 -11.62 1.20
N ARG A 172 -13.17 -11.48 1.41
CA ARG A 172 -12.35 -12.53 2.03
C ARG A 172 -12.54 -12.61 3.53
N CYS A 173 -12.74 -11.47 4.20
CA CYS A 173 -13.10 -11.42 5.62
C CYS A 173 -14.43 -12.12 5.84
N GLN A 174 -15.43 -11.85 5.01
CA GLN A 174 -16.72 -12.54 5.05
C GLN A 174 -16.57 -14.05 4.84
N LYS A 175 -15.68 -14.48 3.94
CA LYS A 175 -15.48 -15.91 3.66
C LYS A 175 -14.84 -16.67 4.83
N TYR A 176 -13.92 -16.05 5.56
CA TYR A 176 -13.06 -16.76 6.52
C TYR A 176 -13.28 -16.35 7.99
N PHE A 177 -13.80 -15.14 8.24
CA PHE A 177 -13.89 -14.50 9.54
C PHE A 177 -15.27 -13.85 9.73
N SER A 178 -16.34 -14.65 9.60
CA SER A 178 -17.72 -14.20 9.82
C SER A 178 -18.54 -15.14 10.71
N SER A 179 -17.89 -16.03 11.46
CA SER A 179 -18.56 -16.95 12.38
C SER A 179 -18.99 -16.24 13.68
N ASN A 180 -19.90 -16.86 14.43
CA ASN A 180 -20.25 -16.40 15.78
C ASN A 180 -19.23 -16.81 16.85
N GLN A 181 -18.08 -17.38 16.44
CA GLN A 181 -17.04 -17.75 17.39
C GLN A 181 -16.35 -16.51 17.94
N VAL A 182 -16.01 -16.57 19.23
CA VAL A 182 -15.21 -15.55 19.90
C VAL A 182 -13.81 -15.51 19.30
N ILE A 183 -13.32 -14.31 19.02
CA ILE A 183 -12.00 -14.13 18.44
C ILE A 183 -10.94 -14.51 19.49
N SER A 184 -10.12 -15.51 19.15
CA SER A 184 -8.95 -15.91 19.95
C SER A 184 -7.74 -16.17 19.06
N ALA A 185 -6.55 -16.16 19.66
CA ALA A 185 -5.32 -16.41 18.92
C ALA A 185 -5.28 -17.81 18.28
N ASN A 186 -5.77 -18.81 19.01
CA ASN A 186 -5.83 -20.20 18.55
C ASN A 186 -6.82 -20.35 17.39
N GLU A 187 -7.99 -19.68 17.48
CA GLU A 187 -9.01 -19.76 16.43
C GLU A 187 -8.52 -19.11 15.13
N ILE A 188 -7.86 -17.95 15.22
CA ILE A 188 -7.24 -17.29 14.06
C ILE A 188 -6.22 -18.24 13.38
N LYS A 189 -5.33 -18.87 14.16
CA LYS A 189 -4.36 -19.82 13.61
C LYS A 189 -5.02 -21.03 12.95
N SER A 190 -6.06 -21.59 13.59
CA SER A 190 -6.85 -22.71 13.04
C SER A 190 -7.45 -22.37 11.68
N ILE A 191 -8.13 -21.21 11.58
CA ILE A 191 -8.73 -20.73 10.32
C ILE A 191 -7.67 -20.61 9.22
N ILE A 192 -6.52 -20.00 9.52
CA ILE A 192 -5.47 -19.79 8.50
C ILE A 192 -4.89 -21.13 8.03
N ASN A 193 -4.66 -22.08 8.93
CA ASN A 193 -4.09 -23.39 8.61
C ASN A 193 -5.01 -24.23 7.71
N ASN A 194 -6.33 -24.10 7.89
CA ASN A 194 -7.33 -24.79 7.07
C ASN A 194 -7.45 -24.23 5.64
N ILE A 195 -6.80 -23.10 5.32
CA ILE A 195 -6.82 -22.54 3.96
C ILE A 195 -5.72 -23.18 3.12
N GLU A 196 -6.07 -24.05 2.19
CA GLU A 196 -5.13 -24.76 1.33
C GLU A 196 -4.34 -23.84 0.37
N THR A 197 -5.04 -22.91 -0.28
CA THR A 197 -4.43 -22.09 -1.33
C THR A 197 -3.47 -21.03 -0.74
N PRO A 198 -2.18 -20.98 -1.13
CA PRO A 198 -1.22 -20.02 -0.60
C PRO A 198 -1.66 -18.55 -0.74
N ALA A 199 -2.31 -18.22 -1.86
CA ALA A 199 -2.79 -16.87 -2.13
C ALA A 199 -3.90 -16.43 -1.16
N ASN A 200 -4.87 -17.29 -0.87
CA ASN A 200 -5.93 -16.94 0.07
C ASN A 200 -5.42 -16.98 1.51
N ARG A 201 -4.51 -17.90 1.85
CA ARG A 201 -3.87 -17.96 3.18
C ARG A 201 -3.16 -16.65 3.51
N ARG A 202 -2.38 -16.10 2.57
CA ARG A 202 -1.74 -14.78 2.72
C ARG A 202 -2.74 -13.65 2.93
N HIS A 203 -3.86 -13.67 2.23
CA HIS A 203 -4.90 -12.68 2.44
C HIS A 203 -5.57 -12.82 3.81
N ALA A 204 -5.76 -14.05 4.29
CA ALA A 204 -6.25 -14.30 5.64
C ALA A 204 -5.27 -13.75 6.68
N VAL A 205 -3.96 -13.99 6.55
CA VAL A 205 -2.93 -13.40 7.41
C VAL A 205 -3.00 -11.87 7.45
N ILE A 206 -3.21 -11.20 6.31
CA ILE A 206 -3.37 -9.74 6.26
C ILE A 206 -4.60 -9.29 7.07
N ILE A 207 -5.73 -10.00 6.93
CA ILE A 207 -6.96 -9.70 7.67
C ILE A 207 -6.76 -9.94 9.16
N SER A 208 -6.11 -11.05 9.54
CA SER A 208 -5.78 -11.39 10.92
C SER A 208 -4.95 -10.31 11.59
N ARG A 209 -3.99 -9.68 10.87
CA ARG A 209 -3.25 -8.52 11.40
C ARG A 209 -4.14 -7.31 11.71
N ILE A 210 -5.22 -7.10 10.94
CA ILE A 210 -6.19 -6.03 11.23
C ILE A 210 -6.99 -6.39 12.50
N ILE A 211 -7.42 -7.65 12.61
CA ILE A 211 -8.14 -8.17 13.78
C ILE A 211 -7.28 -8.06 15.05
N THR A 212 -6.02 -8.51 14.99
CA THR A 212 -5.11 -8.47 16.15
C THR A 212 -4.80 -7.06 16.58
N ASN A 213 -4.62 -6.12 15.64
CA ASN A 213 -4.41 -4.72 15.97
C ASN A 213 -5.66 -4.09 16.62
N TYR A 214 -6.85 -4.43 16.14
CA TYR A 214 -8.12 -3.93 16.69
C TYR A 214 -8.36 -4.42 18.11
N LEU A 215 -8.13 -5.71 18.37
CA LEU A 215 -8.32 -6.33 19.69
C LEU A 215 -7.09 -6.26 20.60
N ASN A 216 -5.99 -5.68 20.11
CA ASN A 216 -4.69 -5.64 20.78
C ASN A 216 -4.26 -7.04 21.29
N LEU A 217 -4.39 -8.04 20.40
CA LEU A 217 -3.97 -9.42 20.60
C LEU A 217 -2.54 -9.61 20.10
N ASP A 218 -1.72 -10.28 20.90
CA ASP A 218 -0.37 -10.68 20.48
C ASP A 218 -0.44 -12.07 19.85
N ILE A 219 -0.09 -12.16 18.56
CA ILE A 219 -0.10 -13.42 17.79
C ILE A 219 1.11 -13.44 16.87
N ASP A 220 1.95 -14.46 17.05
CA ASP A 220 2.96 -14.81 16.07
C ASP A 220 2.34 -15.61 14.91
N LEU A 221 2.46 -15.06 13.69
CA LEU A 221 1.99 -15.64 12.42
C LEU A 221 3.15 -15.94 11.45
N SER A 222 4.39 -15.86 11.93
CA SER A 222 5.61 -16.00 11.11
C SER A 222 5.71 -17.38 10.46
N ASP A 223 5.31 -18.42 11.18
CA ASP A 223 5.43 -19.82 10.76
C ASP A 223 4.43 -20.23 9.67
N ILE A 224 3.46 -19.36 9.34
CA ILE A 224 2.28 -19.71 8.52
C ILE A 224 2.41 -19.18 7.07
N ASP A 225 3.48 -18.44 6.74
CA ASP A 225 3.66 -17.90 5.39
C ASP A 225 4.12 -18.97 4.39
N LEU A 226 3.21 -19.35 3.49
CA LEU A 226 3.53 -20.21 2.36
C LEU A 226 4.33 -19.43 1.30
N LYS A 227 5.46 -19.98 0.87
CA LYS A 227 6.22 -19.45 -0.27
C LYS A 227 5.39 -19.54 -1.56
N TYR A 228 4.97 -18.40 -2.10
CA TYR A 228 4.27 -18.32 -3.38
C TYR A 228 5.22 -18.64 -4.53
N LYS A 229 4.86 -19.66 -5.30
CA LYS A 229 5.50 -19.95 -6.59
C LYS A 229 4.74 -19.20 -7.69
N PRO A 230 5.41 -18.30 -8.45
CA PRO A 230 4.78 -17.64 -9.59
C PRO A 230 4.30 -18.67 -10.61
N LYS A 231 3.08 -18.52 -11.11
CA LYS A 231 2.60 -19.35 -12.23
C LYS A 231 3.41 -19.03 -13.50
N THR A 232 3.74 -20.06 -14.27
CA THR A 232 4.19 -19.90 -15.65
C THR A 232 3.06 -19.25 -16.45
N ARG A 233 3.42 -18.36 -17.37
CA ARG A 233 2.49 -17.69 -18.27
C ARG A 233 3.01 -17.88 -19.68
N ASP A 234 2.10 -18.19 -20.58
CA ASP A 234 2.36 -18.16 -22.01
C ASP A 234 2.13 -16.73 -22.49
N ILE A 235 3.19 -16.07 -22.96
CA ILE A 235 3.15 -14.66 -23.35
C ILE A 235 3.21 -14.61 -24.88
N PRO A 236 2.24 -13.95 -25.54
CA PRO A 236 2.21 -13.93 -27.00
C PRO A 236 3.40 -13.19 -27.58
N THR A 237 3.89 -13.67 -28.73
CA THR A 237 4.90 -12.96 -29.52
C THR A 237 4.28 -11.78 -30.27
N ASP A 238 5.11 -10.88 -30.79
CA ASP A 238 4.62 -9.75 -31.58
C ASP A 238 3.91 -10.19 -32.87
N GLN A 239 4.37 -11.28 -33.48
CA GLN A 239 3.70 -11.92 -34.62
C GLN A 239 2.32 -12.44 -34.22
N ASP A 240 2.22 -13.14 -33.10
CA ASP A 240 0.92 -13.63 -32.59
C ASP A 240 -0.04 -12.47 -32.35
N ILE A 241 0.43 -11.38 -31.76
CA ILE A 241 -0.40 -10.21 -31.44
C ILE A 241 -1.02 -9.61 -32.72
N VAL A 242 -0.21 -9.46 -33.77
CA VAL A 242 -0.63 -8.90 -35.06
C VAL A 242 -1.53 -9.86 -35.84
N ILE A 243 -1.28 -11.17 -35.76
CA ILE A 243 -2.12 -12.17 -36.44
C ILE A 243 -3.47 -12.28 -35.73
N LEU A 244 -3.48 -12.42 -34.41
CA LEU A 244 -4.69 -12.75 -33.65
C LEU A 244 -5.67 -11.59 -33.53
N ILE A 245 -5.26 -10.34 -33.79
CA ILE A 245 -6.21 -9.23 -33.89
C ILE A 245 -7.22 -9.46 -35.03
N LYS A 246 -6.82 -10.19 -36.08
CA LYS A 246 -7.69 -10.53 -37.23
C LYS A 246 -8.87 -11.41 -36.82
N ASN A 247 -8.76 -12.19 -35.74
CA ASN A 247 -9.90 -12.96 -35.22
C ASN A 247 -11.07 -12.04 -34.79
N ILE A 248 -10.76 -10.79 -34.39
CA ILE A 248 -11.78 -9.80 -34.06
C ILE A 248 -12.45 -9.29 -35.34
N ASP A 249 -11.66 -9.07 -36.41
CA ASP A 249 -12.17 -8.66 -37.72
C ASP A 249 -13.02 -9.75 -38.37
N GLU A 250 -12.57 -11.01 -38.33
CA GLU A 250 -13.36 -12.17 -38.76
C GLU A 250 -14.68 -12.28 -37.99
N TYR A 251 -14.63 -12.06 -36.67
CA TYR A 251 -15.86 -12.01 -35.87
C TYR A 251 -16.79 -10.90 -36.35
N ILE A 252 -16.28 -9.68 -36.59
CA ILE A 252 -17.07 -8.55 -37.09
C ILE A 252 -17.70 -8.89 -38.45
N ASN A 253 -16.91 -9.43 -39.39
CA ASN A 253 -17.36 -9.78 -40.74
C ASN A 253 -18.38 -10.92 -40.74
N SER A 254 -18.35 -11.80 -39.75
CA SER A 254 -19.35 -12.86 -39.58
C SER A 254 -20.71 -12.36 -39.06
N LEU A 255 -20.82 -11.10 -38.63
CA LEU A 255 -22.07 -10.54 -38.12
C LEU A 255 -23.03 -10.19 -39.26
N THR A 256 -24.28 -10.58 -39.13
CA THR A 256 -25.34 -10.17 -40.06
C THR A 256 -25.67 -8.67 -39.93
N ILE A 257 -26.21 -8.07 -41.00
CA ILE A 257 -26.51 -6.63 -41.14
C ILE A 257 -27.31 -6.06 -39.94
N ASN A 258 -28.18 -6.85 -39.31
CA ASN A 258 -29.00 -6.43 -38.17
C ASN A 258 -28.26 -6.41 -36.82
N ARG A 259 -26.95 -6.68 -36.77
CA ARG A 259 -26.15 -6.78 -35.53
C ARG A 259 -25.23 -5.57 -35.29
N THR A 260 -25.68 -4.37 -35.63
CA THR A 260 -24.92 -3.11 -35.50
C THR A 260 -24.30 -2.90 -34.12
N ARG A 261 -25.03 -3.21 -33.03
CA ARG A 261 -24.53 -3.07 -31.65
C ARG A 261 -23.41 -4.05 -31.31
N ALA A 262 -23.47 -5.28 -31.85
CA ALA A 262 -22.42 -6.28 -31.64
C ALA A 262 -21.15 -5.90 -32.40
N ALA A 263 -21.29 -5.37 -33.62
CA ALA A 263 -20.18 -4.84 -34.41
C ALA A 263 -19.51 -3.65 -33.71
N GLN A 264 -20.28 -2.66 -33.24
CA GLN A 264 -19.77 -1.55 -32.43
C GLN A 264 -19.03 -2.04 -31.17
N THR A 265 -19.57 -3.05 -30.49
CA THR A 265 -18.91 -3.64 -29.31
C THR A 265 -17.57 -4.29 -29.67
N ALA A 266 -17.51 -5.02 -30.79
CA ALA A 266 -16.29 -5.65 -31.27
C ALA A 266 -15.24 -4.63 -31.72
N ASN A 267 -15.65 -3.60 -32.45
CA ASN A 267 -14.81 -2.47 -32.85
C ASN A 267 -14.18 -1.74 -31.64
N ARG A 268 -14.99 -1.45 -30.61
CA ARG A 268 -14.47 -0.91 -29.35
C ARG A 268 -13.47 -1.86 -28.69
N ASN A 269 -13.75 -3.16 -28.67
CA ASN A 269 -12.86 -4.15 -28.07
C ASN A 269 -11.55 -4.31 -28.87
N LYS A 270 -11.58 -4.15 -30.20
CA LYS A 270 -10.39 -4.10 -31.06
C LYS A 270 -9.48 -2.92 -30.67
N LEU A 271 -10.05 -1.73 -30.49
CA LEU A 271 -9.32 -0.57 -29.99
C LEU A 271 -8.69 -0.83 -28.60
N ILE A 272 -9.46 -1.42 -27.67
CA ILE A 272 -8.96 -1.78 -26.33
C ILE A 272 -7.77 -2.74 -26.43
N TYR A 273 -7.87 -3.78 -27.26
CA TYR A 273 -6.78 -4.73 -27.50
C TYR A 273 -5.52 -4.02 -28.00
N GLY A 274 -5.66 -3.16 -29.02
CA GLY A 274 -4.54 -2.43 -29.58
C GLY A 274 -3.89 -1.46 -28.59
N LEU A 275 -4.68 -0.70 -27.82
CA LEU A 275 -4.17 0.17 -26.75
C LEU A 275 -3.35 -0.62 -25.71
N MET A 276 -3.77 -1.84 -25.36
CA MET A 276 -3.02 -2.70 -24.45
C MET A 276 -1.72 -3.23 -25.07
N ALA A 277 -1.76 -3.61 -26.34
CA ALA A 277 -0.63 -4.19 -27.07
C ALA A 277 0.46 -3.16 -27.39
N VAL A 278 0.08 -1.90 -27.63
CA VAL A 278 1.00 -0.81 -28.00
C VAL A 278 1.58 -0.10 -26.79
N TYR A 279 0.76 0.19 -25.77
CA TYR A 279 1.18 1.00 -24.62
C TYR A 279 1.41 0.20 -23.33
N GLY A 280 1.14 -1.12 -23.34
CA GLY A 280 1.27 -1.96 -22.15
C GLY A 280 0.37 -1.53 -20.99
N LEU A 281 -0.79 -0.93 -21.28
CA LEU A 281 -1.72 -0.45 -20.25
C LEU A 281 -2.20 -1.60 -19.37
N ARG A 282 -2.38 -1.33 -18.07
CA ARG A 282 -3.15 -2.24 -17.22
C ARG A 282 -4.61 -2.17 -17.67
N PRO A 283 -5.35 -3.29 -17.65
CA PRO A 283 -6.79 -3.32 -17.90
C PRO A 283 -7.60 -2.14 -17.35
N ARG A 284 -7.35 -1.77 -16.09
CA ARG A 284 -8.08 -0.70 -15.40
C ARG A 284 -7.77 0.69 -15.95
N GLU A 285 -6.56 0.92 -16.45
CA GLU A 285 -6.10 2.23 -16.93
C GLU A 285 -6.82 2.67 -18.21
N ILE A 286 -7.34 1.71 -18.97
CA ILE A 286 -8.13 1.95 -20.18
C ILE A 286 -9.53 2.50 -19.84
N PHE A 287 -10.05 2.11 -18.67
CA PHE A 287 -11.42 2.44 -18.28
C PHE A 287 -11.48 3.57 -17.26
N ASN A 288 -10.49 3.71 -16.38
CA ASN A 288 -10.54 4.70 -15.31
C ASN A 288 -10.10 6.07 -15.81
N GLN A 289 -11.09 6.89 -16.20
CA GLN A 289 -10.91 8.26 -16.70
C GLN A 289 -9.84 8.35 -17.80
N PRO A 290 -10.00 7.61 -18.93
CA PRO A 290 -9.00 7.62 -19.99
C PRO A 290 -8.98 9.00 -20.67
N LEU A 291 -7.79 9.56 -20.83
CA LEU A 291 -7.58 10.86 -21.47
C LEU A 291 -7.56 10.73 -23.00
N LEU A 292 -8.69 10.31 -23.57
CA LEU A 292 -8.82 10.00 -25.00
C LEU A 292 -8.78 11.25 -25.89
N ASP A 293 -9.17 12.42 -25.37
CA ASP A 293 -9.04 13.69 -26.09
C ASP A 293 -7.58 14.05 -26.35
N TRP A 294 -6.71 13.86 -25.35
CA TRP A 294 -5.26 13.99 -25.53
C TRP A 294 -4.73 12.99 -26.56
N PHE A 295 -5.18 11.73 -26.46
CA PHE A 295 -4.71 10.67 -27.35
C PHE A 295 -4.97 11.00 -28.84
N THR A 296 -6.10 11.62 -29.15
CA THR A 296 -6.46 12.04 -30.51
C THR A 296 -6.05 13.47 -30.85
N SER A 297 -5.45 14.23 -29.92
CA SER A 297 -5.08 15.62 -30.15
C SER A 297 -4.00 15.75 -31.23
N PRO A 298 -4.08 16.74 -32.14
CA PRO A 298 -2.98 17.12 -33.02
C PRO A 298 -1.69 17.49 -32.27
N ASP A 299 -1.81 18.03 -31.05
CA ASP A 299 -0.67 18.42 -30.22
C ASP A 299 0.11 17.22 -29.66
N ASN A 300 -0.47 16.01 -29.75
CA ASN A 300 0.16 14.78 -29.30
C ASN A 300 1.10 14.22 -30.36
N LEU A 301 2.21 14.94 -30.60
CA LEU A 301 3.20 14.64 -31.65
C LEU A 301 3.86 13.27 -31.48
N HIS A 302 4.03 12.82 -30.25
CA HIS A 302 4.67 11.54 -29.92
C HIS A 302 3.69 10.38 -29.73
N ASN A 303 2.40 10.60 -30.03
CA ASN A 303 1.33 9.63 -29.86
C ASN A 303 1.30 8.98 -28.47
N THR A 304 1.53 9.76 -27.42
CA THR A 304 1.56 9.23 -26.06
C THR A 304 0.15 8.94 -25.53
N PHE A 305 0.07 8.00 -24.58
CA PHE A 305 -1.14 7.76 -23.81
C PHE A 305 -0.96 8.27 -22.37
N LYS A 306 -1.88 9.13 -21.90
CA LYS A 306 -1.85 9.65 -20.52
C LYS A 306 -2.75 8.82 -19.60
N VAL A 307 -2.18 8.28 -18.53
CA VAL A 307 -2.90 7.55 -17.48
C VAL A 307 -3.26 8.50 -16.35
N HIS A 308 -4.54 8.49 -15.97
CA HIS A 308 -5.07 9.34 -14.91
C HIS A 308 -4.50 9.01 -13.52
N GLU A 309 -4.30 10.03 -12.67
CA GLU A 309 -3.68 9.93 -11.34
C GLU A 309 -4.41 9.01 -10.35
N SER A 310 -5.72 8.85 -10.52
CA SER A 310 -6.55 7.99 -9.66
C SER A 310 -6.29 6.49 -9.84
N ASN A 311 -5.43 6.11 -10.80
CA ASN A 311 -4.97 4.74 -10.98
C ASN A 311 -3.92 4.33 -9.92
N LYS A 312 -3.66 3.01 -9.80
CA LYS A 312 -2.81 2.44 -8.74
C LYS A 312 -1.41 3.06 -8.65
N THR A 313 -0.86 3.46 -9.81
CA THR A 313 0.52 3.92 -9.98
C THR A 313 0.63 5.43 -10.19
N GLY A 314 -0.45 6.18 -10.00
CA GLY A 314 -0.46 7.62 -10.24
C GLY A 314 -0.43 7.98 -11.73
N TYR A 315 -0.27 9.28 -11.97
CA TYR A 315 -0.20 9.86 -13.31
C TYR A 315 1.07 9.44 -14.02
N ARG A 316 0.96 9.18 -15.33
CA ARG A 316 2.11 9.03 -16.21
C ARG A 316 1.71 9.20 -17.67
N GLU A 317 2.68 9.61 -18.46
CA GLU A 317 2.58 9.66 -19.92
C GLU A 317 3.40 8.51 -20.50
N ILE A 318 2.80 7.74 -21.41
CA ILE A 318 3.32 6.47 -21.88
C ILE A 318 3.60 6.59 -23.37
N PHE A 319 4.85 6.31 -23.74
CA PHE A 319 5.25 6.20 -25.15
C PHE A 319 4.83 4.84 -25.73
N PRO A 320 4.44 4.77 -27.01
CA PRO A 320 4.16 3.51 -27.68
C PRO A 320 5.43 2.64 -27.75
N PHE A 321 5.32 1.35 -27.43
CA PHE A 321 6.44 0.40 -27.60
C PHE A 321 6.65 -0.01 -29.07
N VAL A 322 5.63 0.17 -29.91
CA VAL A 322 5.68 -0.05 -31.36
C VAL A 322 4.82 1.03 -32.02
N PRO A 323 5.40 2.19 -32.38
CA PRO A 323 4.67 3.31 -32.96
C PRO A 323 3.87 2.93 -34.22
N GLU A 324 4.41 2.04 -35.05
CA GLU A 324 3.83 1.57 -36.30
C GLU A 324 2.49 0.85 -36.08
N TRP A 325 2.30 0.26 -34.90
CA TRP A 325 1.06 -0.44 -34.57
C TRP A 325 -0.12 0.51 -34.30
N ILE A 326 0.14 1.81 -34.13
CA ILE A 326 -0.92 2.81 -34.01
C ILE A 326 -1.72 2.90 -35.30
N GLU A 327 -1.02 2.91 -36.44
CA GLU A 327 -1.62 2.91 -37.76
C GLU A 327 -2.12 1.52 -38.12
N LEU A 328 -1.32 0.47 -37.91
CA LEU A 328 -1.69 -0.91 -38.23
C LEU A 328 -3.00 -1.36 -37.56
N PHE A 329 -3.23 -0.95 -36.31
CA PHE A 329 -4.43 -1.29 -35.56
C PHE A 329 -5.53 -0.23 -35.62
N ASP A 330 -5.31 0.84 -36.40
CA ASP A 330 -6.23 1.97 -36.55
C ASP A 330 -6.69 2.54 -35.19
N LEU A 331 -5.73 2.81 -34.30
CA LEU A 331 -6.03 3.18 -32.91
C LEU A 331 -6.66 4.57 -32.77
N LYS A 332 -6.41 5.46 -33.74
CA LYS A 332 -6.96 6.82 -33.75
C LYS A 332 -8.30 6.95 -34.49
N ASN A 333 -8.94 5.82 -34.86
CA ASN A 333 -10.25 5.82 -35.51
C ASN A 333 -11.31 6.59 -34.68
N PRO A 334 -11.89 7.70 -35.19
CA PRO A 334 -12.81 8.54 -34.42
C PRO A 334 -14.07 7.81 -33.94
N ALA A 335 -14.60 6.87 -34.73
CA ALA A 335 -15.78 6.11 -34.37
C ALA A 335 -15.49 5.16 -33.19
N ASN A 336 -14.37 4.45 -33.23
CA ASN A 336 -13.97 3.54 -32.16
C ASN A 336 -13.62 4.28 -30.86
N ILE A 337 -12.96 5.44 -30.97
CA ILE A 337 -12.67 6.32 -29.84
C ILE A 337 -13.96 6.81 -29.19
N THR A 338 -14.95 7.24 -29.98
CA THR A 338 -16.26 7.66 -29.46
C THR A 338 -16.97 6.52 -28.74
N LEU A 339 -16.95 5.30 -29.30
CA LEU A 339 -17.50 4.11 -28.64
C LEU A 339 -16.81 3.82 -27.31
N LEU A 340 -15.50 4.02 -27.21
CA LEU A 340 -14.75 3.84 -25.96
C LEU A 340 -15.05 4.96 -24.94
N LYS A 341 -15.13 6.22 -25.37
CA LYS A 341 -15.54 7.35 -24.53
C LYS A 341 -16.91 7.11 -23.90
N ASN A 342 -17.90 6.76 -24.71
CA ASN A 342 -19.26 6.45 -24.25
C ASN A 342 -19.27 5.26 -23.28
N TYR A 343 -18.46 4.24 -23.57
CA TYR A 343 -18.32 3.10 -22.67
C TYR A 343 -17.66 3.48 -21.34
N CYS A 344 -16.83 4.54 -21.29
CA CYS A 344 -16.08 4.99 -20.11
C CYS A 344 -16.71 6.15 -19.33
N TYR A 345 -17.80 6.74 -19.82
CA TYR A 345 -18.41 7.96 -19.27
C TYR A 345 -18.73 7.86 -17.76
N ASP A 346 -19.32 6.74 -17.31
CA ASP A 346 -19.68 6.53 -15.89
C ASP A 346 -18.64 5.65 -15.17
N THR A 347 -17.44 6.17 -14.91
CA THR A 347 -16.33 5.40 -14.28
C THR A 347 -15.98 5.80 -12.86
N THR A 348 -16.83 6.57 -12.22
CA THR A 348 -16.60 7.05 -10.85
C THR A 348 -16.72 5.93 -9.80
N SER A 349 -17.47 4.86 -10.08
CA SER A 349 -17.62 3.73 -9.15
C SER A 349 -16.59 2.62 -9.33
N THR A 350 -15.99 2.19 -8.22
CA THR A 350 -15.08 1.04 -8.14
C THR A 350 -15.73 -0.25 -8.68
N THR A 351 -17.03 -0.45 -8.46
CA THR A 351 -17.77 -1.65 -8.90
C THR A 351 -17.86 -1.73 -10.42
N THR A 352 -18.22 -0.62 -11.07
CA THR A 352 -18.33 -0.52 -12.52
C THR A 352 -16.98 -0.80 -13.19
N LEU A 353 -15.90 -0.22 -12.66
CA LEU A 353 -14.54 -0.48 -13.16
C LEU A 353 -14.14 -1.96 -13.04
N CYS A 354 -14.49 -2.63 -11.95
CA CYS A 354 -14.20 -4.06 -11.77
C CYS A 354 -14.97 -4.94 -12.76
N ALA A 355 -16.24 -4.60 -13.03
CA ALA A 355 -17.06 -5.32 -13.98
C ALA A 355 -16.47 -5.22 -15.40
N ARG A 356 -16.06 -4.02 -15.82
CA ARG A 356 -15.44 -3.79 -17.14
C ARG A 356 -14.09 -4.50 -17.30
N VAL A 357 -13.25 -4.47 -16.27
CA VAL A 357 -11.99 -5.25 -16.26
C VAL A 357 -12.27 -6.75 -16.38
N SER A 358 -13.29 -7.27 -15.69
CA SER A 358 -13.68 -8.68 -15.79
C SER A 358 -14.19 -9.02 -17.19
N HIS A 359 -14.96 -8.13 -17.83
CA HIS A 359 -15.45 -8.29 -19.20
C HIS A 359 -14.32 -8.42 -20.23
N LEU A 360 -13.12 -7.87 -19.98
CA LEU A 360 -11.97 -8.09 -20.86
C LEU A 360 -11.67 -9.57 -21.05
N SER A 361 -11.62 -10.32 -19.95
CA SER A 361 -11.30 -11.75 -20.00
C SER A 361 -12.35 -12.54 -20.76
N TRP A 362 -13.62 -12.14 -20.64
CA TRP A 362 -14.72 -12.76 -21.38
C TRP A 362 -14.58 -12.52 -22.89
N PHE A 363 -14.27 -11.29 -23.32
CA PHE A 363 -14.17 -11.03 -24.75
C PHE A 363 -12.91 -11.65 -25.38
N PHE A 364 -11.78 -11.72 -24.66
CA PHE A 364 -10.59 -12.42 -25.17
C PHE A 364 -10.93 -13.88 -25.51
N LYS A 365 -11.67 -14.54 -24.62
CA LYS A 365 -12.20 -15.89 -24.87
C LYS A 365 -13.17 -15.90 -26.07
N LYS A 366 -14.07 -14.92 -26.15
CA LYS A 366 -15.05 -14.81 -27.25
C LYS A 366 -14.39 -14.71 -28.62
N TYR A 367 -13.31 -13.96 -28.74
CA TYR A 367 -12.55 -13.79 -29.99
C TYR A 367 -11.42 -14.81 -30.15
N LYS A 368 -11.46 -15.92 -29.40
CA LYS A 368 -10.50 -17.02 -29.49
C LYS A 368 -9.04 -16.58 -29.31
N LEU A 369 -8.78 -15.60 -28.44
CA LEU A 369 -7.43 -15.19 -28.07
C LEU A 369 -6.90 -16.15 -26.99
N PRO A 370 -5.76 -16.85 -27.20
CA PRO A 370 -5.27 -17.91 -26.31
C PRO A 370 -4.57 -17.40 -25.03
N PHE A 371 -4.51 -16.08 -24.83
CA PHE A 371 -3.86 -15.44 -23.70
C PHE A 371 -4.80 -14.49 -22.95
N LYS A 372 -4.37 -13.99 -21.79
CA LYS A 372 -5.14 -13.05 -20.98
C LYS A 372 -4.82 -11.61 -21.37
N PRO A 373 -5.73 -10.65 -21.10
CA PRO A 373 -5.46 -9.23 -21.35
C PRO A 373 -4.14 -8.73 -20.74
N TYR A 374 -3.83 -9.18 -19.52
CA TYR A 374 -2.60 -8.76 -18.82
C TYR A 374 -1.32 -9.31 -19.46
N ASP A 375 -1.41 -10.33 -20.32
CA ASP A 375 -0.25 -10.93 -20.99
C ASP A 375 0.25 -10.02 -22.12
N LEU A 376 -0.60 -9.21 -22.75
CA LEU A 376 -0.17 -8.16 -23.69
C LEU A 376 0.78 -7.14 -23.05
N ARG A 377 0.52 -6.81 -21.77
CA ARG A 377 1.42 -5.95 -20.99
C ARG A 377 2.74 -6.64 -20.65
N HIS A 378 2.73 -7.95 -20.44
CA HIS A 378 3.96 -8.71 -20.29
C HIS A 378 4.75 -8.75 -21.61
N ALA A 379 4.07 -8.92 -22.75
CA ALA A 379 4.70 -8.83 -24.07
C ALA A 379 5.37 -7.47 -24.30
N CYS A 380 4.71 -6.35 -23.95
CA CYS A 380 5.31 -5.02 -24.03
C CYS A 380 6.62 -4.88 -23.23
N ALA A 381 6.67 -5.45 -22.03
CA ALA A 381 7.88 -5.39 -21.20
C ALA A 381 9.03 -6.22 -21.79
N ILE A 382 8.72 -7.40 -22.36
CA ILE A 382 9.70 -8.24 -23.05
C ILE A 382 10.19 -7.51 -24.31
N ARG A 383 9.28 -6.94 -25.09
CA ARG A 383 9.58 -6.16 -26.30
C ARG A 383 10.49 -4.98 -26.00
N ALA A 384 10.18 -4.20 -24.98
CA ALA A 384 11.01 -3.07 -24.56
C ALA A 384 12.45 -3.51 -24.29
N HIS A 385 12.63 -4.68 -23.67
CA HIS A 385 13.95 -5.23 -23.46
C HIS A 385 14.64 -5.64 -24.77
N LEU A 386 13.92 -6.32 -25.67
CA LEU A 386 14.46 -6.76 -26.97
C LEU A 386 14.87 -5.58 -27.86
N GLN A 387 14.11 -4.48 -27.80
CA GLN A 387 14.41 -3.22 -28.49
C GLN A 387 15.52 -2.39 -27.82
N GLY A 388 16.13 -2.88 -26.73
CA GLY A 388 17.17 -2.13 -26.02
C GLY A 388 16.69 -0.90 -25.26
N ILE A 389 15.39 -0.73 -25.02
CA ILE A 389 14.86 0.40 -24.25
C ILE A 389 15.45 0.35 -22.83
N PRO A 390 16.00 1.47 -22.32
CA PRO A 390 16.54 1.52 -20.96
C PRO A 390 15.53 1.02 -19.93
N ILE A 391 15.98 0.13 -19.03
CA ILE A 391 15.12 -0.53 -18.03
C ILE A 391 14.30 0.49 -17.23
N LYS A 392 14.90 1.63 -16.90
CA LYS A 392 14.23 2.72 -16.18
C LYS A 392 13.07 3.31 -17.00
N ALA A 393 13.30 3.63 -18.27
CA ALA A 393 12.26 4.14 -19.17
C ALA A 393 11.13 3.12 -19.38
N ALA A 394 11.46 1.85 -19.59
CA ALA A 394 10.47 0.78 -19.70
C ALA A 394 9.67 0.57 -18.39
N ALA A 395 10.32 0.68 -17.24
CA ALA A 395 9.68 0.62 -15.93
C ALA A 395 8.73 1.80 -15.72
N ASP A 396 9.14 3.01 -16.09
CA ASP A 396 8.34 4.23 -15.95
C ASP A 396 7.11 4.22 -16.88
N ASN A 397 7.26 3.85 -18.15
CA ASN A 397 6.13 3.65 -19.08
C ASN A 397 5.09 2.66 -18.53
N LEU A 398 5.56 1.55 -17.96
CA LEU A 398 4.68 0.56 -17.36
C LEU A 398 4.17 1.01 -15.97
N GLY A 399 4.78 1.98 -15.30
CA GLY A 399 4.46 2.34 -13.92
C GLY A 399 4.88 1.22 -12.95
N HIS A 400 6.14 0.82 -13.03
CA HIS A 400 6.82 -0.06 -12.08
C HIS A 400 8.03 0.68 -11.48
N THR A 401 8.45 0.32 -10.27
CA THR A 401 9.83 0.64 -9.86
C THR A 401 10.79 -0.27 -10.63
N VAL A 402 12.05 0.13 -10.75
CA VAL A 402 13.08 -0.67 -11.43
C VAL A 402 13.21 -2.04 -10.77
N GLU A 403 13.18 -2.11 -9.45
CA GLU A 403 13.31 -3.37 -8.71
C GLU A 403 12.14 -4.31 -9.01
N ILE A 404 10.90 -3.78 -9.02
CA ILE A 404 9.70 -4.58 -9.34
C ILE A 404 9.76 -5.05 -10.79
N HIS A 405 10.17 -4.18 -11.72
CA HIS A 405 10.30 -4.50 -13.13
C HIS A 405 11.33 -5.63 -13.32
N THR A 406 12.56 -5.43 -12.86
CA THR A 406 13.64 -6.41 -12.94
C THR A 406 13.23 -7.73 -12.30
N LYS A 407 12.73 -7.74 -11.06
CA LYS A 407 12.30 -8.97 -10.38
C LYS A 407 11.22 -9.74 -11.15
N THR A 408 10.30 -9.04 -11.80
CA THR A 408 9.19 -9.65 -12.54
C THR A 408 9.64 -10.24 -13.87
N TYR A 409 10.54 -9.54 -14.55
CA TYR A 409 10.91 -9.86 -15.92
C TYR A 409 12.28 -10.55 -16.03
N GLN A 410 13.10 -10.61 -14.97
CA GLN A 410 14.48 -11.16 -14.93
C GLN A 410 14.65 -12.48 -15.69
N ARG A 411 13.67 -13.38 -15.59
CA ARG A 411 13.66 -14.69 -16.27
C ARG A 411 13.67 -14.59 -17.81
N TRP A 412 13.15 -13.50 -18.35
CA TRP A 412 13.13 -13.20 -19.79
C TRP A 412 14.40 -12.46 -20.23
N PHE A 413 15.25 -11.99 -19.31
CA PHE A 413 16.58 -11.42 -19.59
C PHE A 413 17.67 -12.50 -19.64
N GLY A 414 17.32 -13.73 -20.06
CA GLY A 414 18.25 -14.84 -20.20
C GLY A 414 19.44 -14.52 -21.13
N LEU A 415 20.50 -15.32 -21.05
CA LEU A 415 21.76 -15.07 -21.77
C LEU A 415 21.56 -14.97 -23.30
N GLU A 416 20.63 -15.75 -23.87
CA GLU A 416 20.30 -15.71 -25.30
C GLU A 416 19.60 -14.42 -25.72
N ASN A 417 18.64 -13.93 -24.93
CA ASN A 417 17.95 -12.67 -25.22
C ASN A 417 18.87 -11.47 -25.07
N ARG A 418 19.77 -11.51 -24.06
CA ARG A 418 20.86 -10.54 -23.96
C ARG A 418 21.75 -10.59 -25.19
N ARG A 419 22.16 -11.78 -25.65
CA ARG A 419 22.99 -11.93 -26.86
C ARG A 419 22.30 -11.35 -28.10
N LYS A 420 21.01 -11.60 -28.29
CA LYS A 420 20.22 -11.00 -29.40
C LYS A 420 20.15 -9.48 -29.30
N ALA A 421 19.85 -8.93 -28.12
CA ALA A 421 19.79 -7.48 -27.92
C ALA A 421 21.16 -6.81 -28.16
N PHE A 422 22.26 -7.43 -27.70
CA PHE A 422 23.61 -6.94 -27.99
C PHE A 422 23.94 -7.00 -29.48
N ASN A 423 23.69 -8.12 -30.15
CA ASN A 423 23.94 -8.26 -31.58
C ASN A 423 23.17 -7.23 -32.39
N GLN A 424 21.87 -7.04 -32.11
CA GLN A 424 21.05 -6.05 -32.79
C GLN A 424 21.55 -4.62 -32.54
N ALA A 425 21.92 -4.27 -31.30
CA ALA A 425 22.48 -2.95 -31.00
C ALA A 425 23.81 -2.70 -31.73
N PHE A 426 24.67 -3.71 -31.86
CA PHE A 426 25.92 -3.61 -32.63
C PHE A 426 25.66 -3.47 -34.13
N GLU A 427 24.71 -4.23 -34.68
CA GLU A 427 24.31 -4.15 -36.09
C GLU A 427 23.71 -2.77 -36.42
N GLU A 428 22.79 -2.25 -35.61
CA GLU A 428 22.19 -0.92 -35.78
C GLU A 428 23.24 0.19 -35.68
N GLN A 429 24.17 0.11 -34.73
CA GLN A 429 25.26 1.07 -34.63
C GLN A 429 26.13 1.06 -35.89
N THR A 430 26.44 -0.12 -36.40
CA THR A 430 27.21 -0.29 -37.64
C THR A 430 26.46 0.27 -38.86
N GLU A 431 25.15 0.04 -38.96
CA GLU A 431 24.31 0.54 -40.04
C GLU A 431 24.20 2.08 -40.00
N VAL A 432 24.00 2.66 -38.81
CA VAL A 432 23.97 4.11 -38.60
C VAL A 432 25.30 4.76 -38.96
N GLU A 433 26.43 4.12 -38.63
CA GLU A 433 27.75 4.59 -39.04
C GLU A 433 27.92 4.57 -40.55
N LYS A 434 27.51 3.49 -41.23
CA LYS A 434 27.51 3.41 -42.70
C LYS A 434 26.65 4.50 -43.32
N LEU A 435 25.42 4.68 -42.85
CA LEU A 435 24.50 5.71 -43.35
C LEU A 435 25.04 7.12 -43.11
N LYS A 436 25.69 7.38 -41.97
CA LYS A 436 26.35 8.67 -41.72
C LYS A 436 27.49 8.92 -42.69
N CYS A 437 28.31 7.90 -42.98
CA CYS A 437 29.37 8.01 -43.98
C CYS A 437 28.78 8.29 -45.38
N GLU A 438 27.71 7.59 -45.75
CA GLU A 438 27.03 7.78 -47.03
C GLU A 438 26.40 9.17 -47.16
N VAL A 439 25.69 9.65 -46.13
CA VAL A 439 25.14 11.02 -46.09
C VAL A 439 26.25 12.06 -46.20
N THR A 440 27.40 11.83 -45.55
CA THR A 440 28.55 12.74 -45.63
C THR A 440 29.15 12.76 -47.04
N TYR A 441 29.28 11.60 -47.67
CA TYR A 441 29.74 11.47 -49.05
C TYR A 441 28.80 12.17 -50.03
N LEU A 442 27.49 11.93 -49.93
CA LEU A 442 26.47 12.55 -50.78
C LEU A 442 26.46 14.07 -50.63
N ARG A 443 26.59 14.59 -49.40
CA ARG A 443 26.71 16.05 -49.15
C ARG A 443 27.94 16.66 -49.82
N LYS A 444 29.09 15.98 -49.76
CA LYS A 444 30.32 16.45 -50.43
C LYS A 444 30.14 16.49 -51.95
N ARG A 445 29.57 15.44 -52.53
CA ARG A 445 29.33 15.34 -53.97
C ARG A 445 28.31 16.36 -54.47
N LEU A 446 27.29 16.66 -53.66
CA LEU A 446 26.33 17.74 -53.95
C LEU A 446 27.05 19.09 -54.02
N ALA A 447 27.89 19.41 -53.05
CA ALA A 447 28.65 20.67 -53.03
C ALA A 447 29.63 20.78 -54.22
N GLU A 448 30.31 19.70 -54.60
CA GLU A 448 31.17 19.66 -55.81
C GLU A 448 30.36 19.94 -57.07
N THR A 449 29.18 19.31 -57.20
CA THR A 449 28.28 19.50 -58.34
C THR A 449 27.73 20.94 -58.39
N GLU A 450 27.38 21.53 -57.24
CA GLU A 450 26.94 22.93 -57.15
C GLU A 450 28.03 23.91 -57.58
N ILE A 451 29.29 23.66 -57.20
CA ILE A 451 30.44 24.45 -57.64
C ILE A 451 30.67 24.31 -59.15
N GLU A 452 30.58 23.09 -59.69
CA GLU A 452 30.68 22.86 -61.14
C GLU A 452 29.57 23.57 -61.90
N LEU A 453 28.32 23.45 -61.44
CA LEU A 453 27.17 24.13 -62.03
C LEU A 453 27.36 25.66 -62.01
N ALA A 454 27.85 26.22 -60.90
CA ALA A 454 28.15 27.65 -60.80
C ALA A 454 29.26 28.07 -61.81
N ARG A 455 30.30 27.25 -61.97
CA ARG A 455 31.36 27.47 -62.96
C ARG A 455 30.86 27.38 -64.39
N TYR A 456 29.98 26.42 -64.70
CA TYR A 456 29.36 26.30 -66.02
C TYR A 456 28.47 27.51 -66.32
N LYS A 457 27.62 27.93 -65.37
CA LYS A 457 26.79 29.14 -65.53
C LYS A 457 27.61 30.41 -65.73
N LEU A 458 28.76 30.54 -65.06
CA LEU A 458 29.69 31.66 -65.26
C LEU A 458 30.32 31.64 -66.67
N LYS A 459 30.58 30.46 -67.23
CA LYS A 459 31.11 30.31 -68.60
C LYS A 459 30.07 30.58 -69.70
N GLU A 460 28.78 30.47 -69.42
CA GLU A 460 27.71 30.85 -70.37
C GLU A 460 27.43 32.36 -70.38
N ILE A 461 27.93 33.11 -69.39
CA ILE A 461 27.71 34.56 -69.24
C ILE A 461 28.88 35.39 -69.86
N ILE A 462 29.98 34.73 -70.21
CA ILE A 462 31.13 35.30 -70.95
C ILE A 462 31.04 34.84 -72.40
#